data_AF-A0A930IXM8-F1
#
_entry.id   AF-A0A930IXM8-F1
#
_cell.length_a   1.000
_cell.length_b   1.000
_cell.length_c   1.000
_cell.angle_alpha   90.00
_cell.angle_beta   90.00
_cell.angle_gamma   90.00
#
_symmetry.space_group_name_H-M   'P 1'
#
loop_
_entity.id
_entity.type
_entity.pdbx_description
1 polymer ?
#
loop_
_entity_poly.entity_id
_entity_poly.type
_entity_poly.pdbx_seq_one_letter_code
_entity_poly.pdbx_strand_id
1 'polypeptide(L)'
;LRIKPKDLLRWMESQGWIDLWSGKGQQSSFSNTPFRISFSPHGKDHAKWYISRVTMSGTEEFVIDAETGKVISHENVLNVE
;
A
#
# COMPACT_ATOMS: atom_id res chain seq x y z
N LEU A 1 -11.45 -11.91 3.79
CA LEU A 1 -10.68 -10.65 3.66
C LEU A 1 -11.52 -9.51 4.21
N ARG A 2 -11.02 -8.84 5.26
CA ARG A 2 -11.74 -7.71 5.90
C ARG A 2 -11.39 -6.40 5.23
N ILE A 3 -10.14 -6.24 4.80
CA ILE A 3 -9.69 -5.11 3.98
C ILE A 3 -9.99 -5.44 2.52
N LYS A 4 -10.98 -4.73 1.96
CA LYS A 4 -11.23 -4.72 0.52
C LYS A 4 -10.32 -3.68 -0.13
N PRO A 5 -10.07 -3.77 -1.45
CA PRO A 5 -9.28 -2.76 -2.16
C PRO A 5 -9.76 -1.32 -1.92
N LYS A 6 -11.07 -1.09 -1.79
CA LYS A 6 -11.65 0.22 -1.48
C LYS A 6 -11.29 0.71 -0.08
N ASP A 7 -11.21 -0.17 0.90
CA ASP A 7 -10.85 0.17 2.29
C ASP A 7 -9.34 0.45 2.39
N LEU A 8 -8.53 -0.27 1.61
CA LEU A 8 -7.10 0.02 1.48
C LEU A 8 -6.86 1.42 0.91
N LEU A 9 -7.57 1.79 -0.16
CA LEU A 9 -7.48 3.13 -0.74
C LEU A 9 -7.89 4.23 0.25
N ARG A 10 -8.95 4.00 1.03
CA ARG A 10 -9.35 4.92 2.11
C ARG A 10 -8.31 5.05 3.21
N TRP A 11 -7.67 3.94 3.58
CA TRP A 11 -6.57 3.97 4.53
C TRP A 11 -5.38 4.77 3.98
N MET A 12 -5.01 4.58 2.71
CA MET A 12 -3.95 5.38 2.07
C MET A 12 -4.31 6.88 2.02
N GLU A 13 -5.58 7.21 1.73
CA GLU A 13 -6.09 8.58 1.80
C GLU A 13 -6.00 9.15 3.22
N SER A 14 -6.33 8.36 4.25
CA SER A 14 -6.21 8.80 5.65
C SER A 14 -4.77 9.04 6.09
N GLN A 15 -3.78 8.42 5.41
CA GLN A 15 -2.36 8.73 5.61
C GLN A 15 -1.91 9.98 4.82
N GLY A 16 -2.79 10.59 4.01
CA GLY A 16 -2.47 11.73 3.15
C GLY A 16 -1.65 11.36 1.91
N TRP A 17 -1.62 10.08 1.53
CA TRP A 17 -0.79 9.58 0.43
C TRP A 17 -1.43 9.73 -0.94
N ILE A 18 -2.76 9.61 -0.99
CA ILE A 18 -3.57 9.78 -2.19
C ILE A 18 -4.78 10.66 -1.85
N ASP A 19 -5.42 11.20 -2.87
CA ASP A 19 -6.66 11.95 -2.75
C ASP A 19 -7.68 11.35 -3.71
N LEU A 20 -8.69 10.68 -3.15
CA LEU A 20 -9.72 9.97 -3.92
C LEU A 20 -10.74 10.94 -4.53
N TRP A 21 -10.84 12.18 -4.01
CA TRP A 21 -11.76 13.19 -4.51
C TRP A 21 -11.21 13.89 -5.77
N SER A 22 -9.92 14.22 -5.77
CA SER A 22 -9.26 14.78 -6.96
C SER A 22 -8.85 13.74 -8.00
N GLY A 23 -8.97 12.44 -7.69
CA GLY A 23 -8.55 11.34 -8.56
C GLY A 23 -7.04 11.15 -8.64
N LYS A 24 -6.25 11.86 -7.82
CA LYS A 24 -4.81 11.67 -7.73
C LYS A 24 -4.49 10.35 -7.01
N GLY A 25 -4.12 9.33 -7.79
CA GLY A 25 -3.63 8.04 -7.29
C GLY A 25 -4.63 6.87 -7.33
N GLN A 26 -5.69 6.96 -8.13
CA GLN A 26 -6.70 5.90 -8.25
C GLN A 26 -6.37 4.92 -9.40
N GLN A 27 -6.08 3.64 -9.10
CA GLN A 27 -6.49 2.47 -9.93
C GLN A 27 -6.17 1.13 -9.24
N SER A 28 -7.05 0.14 -9.45
CA SER A 28 -7.17 -1.14 -8.73
C SER A 28 -6.09 -2.19 -8.99
N SER A 29 -5.15 -1.92 -9.89
CA SER A 29 -3.82 -2.54 -9.92
C SER A 29 -2.87 -1.49 -10.50
N PHE A 30 -2.06 -0.86 -9.65
CA PHE A 30 -1.26 0.29 -10.03
C PHE A 30 0.22 -0.05 -9.83
N SER A 31 0.96 -0.09 -10.93
CA SER A 31 2.41 0.18 -10.94
C SER A 31 2.60 1.51 -11.65
N ASN A 32 2.14 2.59 -11.04
CA ASN A 32 2.29 3.91 -11.63
C ASN A 32 2.77 4.84 -10.52
N THR A 33 3.86 5.53 -10.82
CA THR A 33 4.62 6.29 -9.85
C THR A 33 3.69 7.28 -9.14
N PRO A 34 3.71 7.37 -7.81
CA PRO A 34 4.70 6.77 -6.91
C PRO A 34 4.33 5.41 -6.29
N PHE A 35 3.17 4.81 -6.57
CA PHE A 35 2.71 3.64 -5.83
C PHE A 35 2.79 2.33 -6.63
N ARG A 36 3.23 1.28 -5.95
CA ARG A 36 3.15 -0.11 -6.40
C ARG A 36 2.42 -0.95 -5.35
N ILE A 37 1.26 -1.48 -5.71
CA ILE A 37 0.41 -2.25 -4.78
C ILE A 37 0.25 -3.67 -5.32
N SER A 38 0.47 -4.65 -4.46
CA SER A 38 0.26 -6.06 -4.79
C SER A 38 -0.48 -6.79 -3.67
N PHE A 39 -1.24 -7.81 -4.04
CA PHE A 39 -2.00 -8.65 -3.13
C PHE A 39 -1.44 -10.06 -3.15
N SER A 40 -1.11 -10.60 -1.98
CA SER A 40 -0.81 -12.02 -1.83
C SER A 40 -2.03 -12.72 -1.26
N PRO A 41 -2.78 -13.49 -2.07
CA PRO A 41 -3.80 -14.39 -1.54
C PRO A 41 -3.15 -15.44 -0.64
N HIS A 42 -3.92 -15.90 0.35
CA HIS A 42 -3.52 -16.87 1.37
C HIS A 42 -2.56 -17.98 0.91
N GLY A 43 -1.56 -18.24 1.76
CA GLY A 43 -0.77 -19.47 1.82
C GLY A 43 -0.97 -20.17 3.17
N LYS A 44 0.11 -20.34 3.96
CA LYS A 44 0.02 -20.79 5.36
C LYS A 44 -0.35 -19.68 6.36
N ASP A 45 -0.19 -18.42 5.97
CA ASP A 45 -0.46 -17.24 6.81
C ASP A 45 -1.68 -16.46 6.30
N HIS A 46 -2.05 -15.42 7.06
CA HIS A 46 -3.06 -14.43 6.66
C HIS A 46 -2.72 -13.77 5.32
N ALA A 47 -3.75 -13.41 4.56
CA ALA A 47 -3.59 -12.66 3.32
C ALA A 47 -3.00 -11.26 3.58
N LYS A 48 -2.18 -10.76 2.65
CA LYS A 48 -1.42 -9.52 2.84
C LYS A 48 -1.53 -8.58 1.64
N TRP A 49 -1.57 -7.28 1.95
CA TRP A 49 -1.35 -6.20 1.00
C TRP A 49 0.09 -5.70 1.14
N TYR A 50 0.81 -5.65 0.02
CA TYR A 50 2.14 -5.07 -0.05
C TYR A 50 2.04 -3.76 -0.83
N ILE A 51 2.50 -2.67 -0.21
CA ILE A 51 2.46 -1.32 -0.77
C ILE A 51 3.87 -0.79 -0.76
N SER A 52 4.37 -0.42 -1.92
CA SER A 52 5.64 0.29 -2.09
C SER A 52 5.33 1.68 -2.62
N ARG A 53 5.94 2.70 -2.01
CA ARG A 53 5.82 4.10 -2.38
C ARG A 53 7.20 4.65 -2.68
N VAL A 54 7.42 5.04 -3.92
CA VAL A 54 8.64 5.72 -4.34
C VAL A 54 8.55 7.19 -3.96
N THR A 55 9.49 7.67 -3.16
CA THR A 55 9.65 9.07 -2.78
C THR A 55 10.95 9.62 -3.38
N MET A 56 11.17 10.93 -3.24
CA MET A 56 12.45 11.52 -3.65
C MET A 56 13.64 10.98 -2.85
N SER A 57 13.41 10.50 -1.62
CA SER A 57 14.45 10.07 -0.68
C SER A 57 14.73 8.57 -0.69
N GLY A 58 13.94 7.79 -1.45
CA GLY A 58 13.97 6.33 -1.42
C GLY A 58 12.59 5.71 -1.53
N THR A 59 12.49 4.42 -1.20
CA THR A 59 11.25 3.64 -1.26
C THR A 59 10.73 3.35 0.14
N GLU A 60 9.49 3.75 0.43
CA GLU A 60 8.78 3.32 1.64
C GLU A 60 7.99 2.05 1.33
N GLU A 61 8.17 0.99 2.12
CA GLU A 61 7.48 -0.29 1.97
C GLU A 61 6.59 -0.57 3.18
N PHE A 62 5.35 -1.00 2.91
CA PHE A 62 4.36 -1.34 3.91
C PHE A 62 3.77 -2.71 3.62
N VAL A 63 3.57 -3.48 4.69
CA VAL A 63 2.79 -4.71 4.63
C VAL A 63 1.61 -4.59 5.57
N ILE A 64 0.41 -4.83 5.06
CA ILE A 64 -0.83 -4.78 5.81
C ILE A 64 -1.48 -6.15 5.79
N ASP A 65 -1.85 -6.64 6.96
CA ASP A 65 -2.66 -7.84 7.10
C ASP A 65 -4.09 -7.55 6.58
N ALA A 66 -4.50 -8.27 5.54
CA ALA A 66 -5.75 -8.03 4.84
C ALA A 66 -6.99 -8.52 5.61
N GLU A 67 -6.82 -9.23 6.72
CA GLU A 67 -7.89 -9.77 7.56
C GLU A 67 -8.11 -8.94 8.82
N THR A 68 -7.04 -8.36 9.37
CA THR A 68 -7.08 -7.54 10.58
C THR A 68 -7.00 -6.04 10.28
N GLY A 69 -6.43 -5.65 9.13
CA GLY A 69 -6.17 -4.26 8.77
C GLY A 69 -5.00 -3.62 9.48
N LYS A 70 -4.19 -4.41 10.20
CA LYS A 70 -3.00 -3.91 10.90
C LYS A 70 -1.81 -3.82 9.96
N VAL A 71 -1.02 -2.77 10.11
CA VAL A 71 0.32 -2.69 9.52
C VAL A 71 1.21 -3.69 10.26
N ILE A 72 1.81 -4.63 9.53
CA ILE A 72 2.68 -5.68 10.07
C ILE A 72 4.16 -5.43 9.80
N SER A 73 4.48 -4.64 8.77
CA SER A 73 5.83 -4.12 8.54
C SER A 73 5.76 -2.74 7.90
N HIS A 74 6.75 -1.91 8.23
CA HIS A 74 7.00 -0.60 7.64
C HIS A 74 8.52 -0.39 7.58
N GLU A 75 9.05 -0.30 6.35
CA GLU A 75 10.47 -0.15 6.09
C GLU A 75 10.73 1.03 5.16
N ASN A 76 11.83 1.73 5.39
CA ASN A 76 12.28 2.82 4.53
C ASN A 76 13.62 2.44 3.91
N VAL A 77 13.60 2.14 2.61
CA VAL A 77 14.78 1.83 1.82
C VAL A 77 15.28 3.13 1.20
N LEU A 78 16.32 3.72 1.80
CA LEU A 78 16.92 4.94 1.29
C LEU A 78 17.64 4.66 -0.03
N ASN A 79 17.55 5.60 -0.98
CA ASN A 79 18.44 5.58 -2.14
C ASN A 79 19.84 5.95 -1.64
N VAL A 80 20.72 4.96 -1.52
CA VAL A 80 22.14 5.21 -1.31
C VAL A 80 22.70 5.64 -2.66
N GLU A 81 23.00 6.93 -2.79
CA GLU A 81 23.74 7.51 -3.92
C GLU A 81 25.18 6.98 -3.98
#